data_AF-A0A4D7JLE1-F1
#
_entry.id   AF-A0A4D7JLE1-F1
#
_cell.length_a   1.000
_cell.length_b   1.000
_cell.length_c   1.000
_cell.angle_alpha   90.00
_cell.angle_beta   90.00
_cell.angle_gamma   90.00
#
_symmetry.space_group_name_H-M   'P 1'
#
loop_
_entity.id
_entity.type
_entity.pdbx_description
1 polymer ?
#
loop_
_entity_poly.entity_id
_entity_poly.type
_entity_poly.pdbx_seq_one_letter_code
_entity_poly.pdbx_strand_id
1 'polypeptide(L)' 'MNDFAVAVGTPHDEVYNEVIDNLEIKIDGPLASAWVPYKFYIGEQFSHCGVNVFELVKIDGNWKISSIIDTRRQENCLF' A
#
# COMPACT_ATOMS: atom_id res chain seq x y z
N MET A 1 -5.34 -13.73 -11.08
CA MET A 1 -5.20 -14.06 -9.65
C MET A 1 -3.95 -14.88 -9.37
N ASN A 2 -3.72 -15.96 -10.14
CA ASN A 2 -2.56 -16.84 -9.92
C ASN A 2 -1.22 -16.12 -10.13
N ASP A 3 -1.11 -15.31 -11.19
CA ASP A 3 0.15 -14.63 -11.52
C ASP A 3 0.56 -13.59 -10.47
N PHE A 4 -0.41 -12.91 -9.87
CA PHE A 4 -0.17 -11.98 -8.76
C PHE A 4 0.34 -12.73 -7.52
N ALA A 5 -0.31 -13.84 -7.14
CA ALA A 5 0.11 -14.66 -6.01
C ALA A 5 1.53 -15.23 -6.22
N VAL A 6 1.86 -15.64 -7.44
CA VAL A 6 3.22 -16.06 -7.81
C VAL A 6 4.20 -14.89 -7.71
N ALA A 7 3.87 -13.71 -8.23
CA ALA A 7 4.75 -12.55 -8.20
C ALA A 7 5.07 -12.08 -6.75
N VAL A 8 4.08 -12.10 -5.85
CA VAL A 8 4.26 -11.72 -4.44
C VAL A 8 4.93 -12.83 -3.62
N GLY A 9 4.65 -14.11 -3.92
CA GLY A 9 5.14 -15.25 -3.15
C GLY A 9 6.50 -15.80 -3.59
N THR A 10 6.99 -15.41 -4.77
CA THR A 10 8.31 -15.84 -5.25
C THR A 10 9.40 -15.00 -4.58
N PRO A 11 10.44 -15.63 -3.99
CA PRO A 11 11.60 -14.91 -3.51
C PRO A 11 12.27 -14.13 -4.63
N HIS A 12 12.68 -12.89 -4.35
CA HIS A 12 13.43 -12.04 -5.26
C HIS A 12 14.84 -11.82 -4.68
N ASP A 13 15.85 -11.74 -5.54
CA ASP A 13 17.24 -11.48 -5.13
C ASP A 13 17.40 -10.08 -4.51
N GLU A 14 16.63 -9.12 -5.03
CA GLU A 14 16.62 -7.73 -4.59
C GLU A 14 15.46 -7.46 -3.61
N VAL A 15 15.72 -6.63 -2.61
CA VAL A 15 14.71 -6.25 -1.61
C VAL A 15 13.67 -5.34 -2.24
N TYR A 16 12.41 -5.74 -2.19
CA TYR A 16 11.29 -4.86 -2.51
C TYR A 16 10.95 -4.02 -1.29
N ASN A 17 11.16 -2.71 -1.39
CA ASN A 17 11.02 -1.79 -0.27
C ASN A 17 10.01 -0.69 -0.61
N GLU A 18 8.83 -0.75 0.02
CA GLU A 18 7.82 0.29 -0.04
C GLU A 18 7.98 1.23 1.16
N VAL A 19 8.47 2.44 0.91
CA VAL A 19 8.66 3.47 1.93
C VAL A 19 7.40 4.34 1.98
N ILE A 20 6.70 4.29 3.11
CA ILE A 20 5.50 5.08 3.37
C ILE A 20 5.89 6.54 3.60
N ASP A 21 5.11 7.45 3.01
CA ASP A 21 5.20 8.90 3.17
C ASP A 21 3.89 9.43 3.76
N ASN A 22 3.86 10.70 4.19
CA ASN A 22 2.69 11.50 4.64
C ASN A 22 1.36 10.73 4.89
N LEU A 23 1.37 9.81 5.84
CA LEU A 23 0.23 8.94 6.16
C LEU A 23 -0.91 9.75 6.80
N GLU A 24 -2.11 9.64 6.23
CA GLU A 24 -3.33 10.20 6.82
C GLU A 24 -4.33 9.09 7.16
N ILE A 25 -4.91 9.16 8.36
CA ILE A 25 -5.93 8.21 8.81
C ILE A 25 -7.16 8.98 9.27
N LYS A 26 -8.32 8.61 8.72
CA LYS A 26 -9.63 9.12 9.15
C LYS A 26 -10.41 7.96 9.77
N ILE A 27 -11.00 8.20 10.94
CA ILE A 27 -11.76 7.19 11.68
C ILE A 27 -13.12 7.77 12.06
N ASP A 28 -14.18 7.03 11.77
CA ASP A 28 -15.54 7.29 12.25
C ASP A 28 -16.15 6.00 12.80
N GLY A 29 -16.17 5.87 14.13
CA GLY A 29 -16.67 4.68 14.81
C GLY A 29 -15.99 3.38 14.33
N PRO A 30 -16.73 2.42 13.76
CA PRO A 30 -16.18 1.16 13.25
C PRO A 30 -15.67 1.26 11.80
N LEU A 31 -15.64 2.44 11.18
CA LEU A 31 -15.12 2.67 9.82
C LEU A 31 -13.82 3.48 9.88
N ALA A 32 -12.84 3.14 9.06
CA ALA A 32 -11.65 3.94 8.87
C ALA A 32 -11.16 3.92 7.43
N SER A 33 -10.54 5.02 7.00
CA SER A 33 -9.82 5.12 5.73
C SER A 33 -8.39 5.56 6.01
N ALA A 34 -7.42 4.82 5.49
CA ALA A 34 -6.00 5.16 5.55
C ALA A 34 -5.51 5.53 4.15
N TRP A 35 -5.07 6.77 3.97
CA TRP A 35 -4.44 7.30 2.77
C TRP A 35 -2.93 7.23 2.93
N VAL A 36 -2.30 6.36 2.14
CA VAL A 36 -0.91 5.92 2.36
C VAL A 36 -0.10 6.18 1.10
N PRO A 37 0.44 7.40 0.92
CA PRO A 37 1.44 7.68 -0.10
C PRO A 37 2.68 6.80 0.09
N TYR A 38 3.29 6.35 -1.02
CA TYR A 38 4.48 5.50 -0.97
C TYR A 38 5.47 5.78 -2.10
N LYS A 39 6.74 5.46 -1.85
CA LYS A 39 7.81 5.32 -2.86
C LYS A 39 8.32 3.88 -2.82
N PHE A 40 8.39 3.23 -3.98
CA PHE A 40 8.77 1.83 -4.12
C PHE A 40 10.16 1.71 -4.73
N TYR A 41 11.01 0.92 -4.09
CA TYR A 41 12.39 0.65 -4.47
C TYR A 41 12.61 -0.85 -4.67
N ILE A 42 13.47 -1.18 -5.63
CA ILE A 42 14.01 -2.53 -5.84
C ILE A 42 15.50 -2.43 -5.53
N GLY A 43 15.93 -3.03 -4.42
CA GLY A 43 17.23 -2.74 -3.84
C GLY A 43 17.35 -1.25 -3.48
N GLU A 44 18.33 -0.58 -4.07
CA GLU A 44 18.53 0.88 -3.91
C GLU A 44 17.90 1.70 -5.05
N GLN A 45 17.36 1.05 -6.08
CA GLN A 45 16.84 1.71 -7.27
C GLN A 45 15.37 2.09 -7.09
N PHE A 46 15.05 3.36 -7.31
CA PHE A 46 13.66 3.83 -7.39
C PHE A 46 12.93 3.19 -8.58
N SER A 47 11.73 2.65 -8.33
CA SER A 47 10.92 2.01 -9.36
C SER A 47 9.69 2.84 -9.74
N HIS A 48 8.88 3.20 -8.74
CA HIS A 48 7.64 3.95 -8.92
C HIS A 48 7.14 4.46 -7.56
N CYS A 49 6.10 5.28 -7.58
CA CYS A 49 5.44 5.77 -6.39
C CYS A 49 3.93 5.77 -6.60
N GLY A 50 3.18 5.97 -5.54
CA GLY A 50 1.74 5.85 -5.59
C GLY A 50 1.07 6.21 -4.29
N VAL A 51 -0.22 5.93 -4.22
CA VAL A 51 -1.00 6.02 -3.00
C VAL A 51 -1.79 4.72 -2.87
N ASN A 52 -1.69 4.09 -1.71
CA ASN A 52 -2.58 3.03 -1.30
C ASN A 52 -3.70 3.63 -0.44
N VAL A 53 -4.94 3.26 -0.72
CA VAL A 53 -6.10 3.58 0.11
C VAL A 53 -6.61 2.28 0.72
N PHE A 54 -6.56 2.19 2.04
CA PHE A 54 -7.13 1.08 2.80
C PHE A 54 -8.45 1.53 3.41
N GLU A 55 -9.54 0.89 3.04
CA GLU A 55 -10.80 1.01 3.76
C GLU A 55 -10.88 -0.13 4.78
N LEU A 56 -11.08 0.23 6.05
CA LEU A 56 -11.10 -0.70 7.16
C LEU A 56 -12.45 -0.67 7.89
N VAL A 57 -12.87 -1.85 8.32
CA VAL A 57 -14.05 -2.03 9.18
C VAL A 57 -13.65 -2.74 10.46
N LYS A 58 -14.18 -2.28 11.60
CA LYS A 58 -13.93 -2.88 12.92
C LYS A 58 -15.02 -3.90 13.22
N ILE A 59 -14.65 -5.17 13.25
CA ILE A 59 -15.53 -6.31 13.52
C ILE A 59 -15.01 -7.03 14.75
N ASP A 60 -15.86 -7.23 15.75
CA ASP A 60 -15.52 -7.88 17.04
C ASP A 60 -14.27 -7.27 17.70
N GLY A 61 -14.16 -5.93 17.64
CA GLY A 61 -13.03 -5.19 18.19
C GLY A 61 -11.76 -5.18 17.34
N ASN A 62 -11.73 -5.88 16.21
CA ASN A 62 -10.56 -6.03 15.34
C ASN A 62 -10.75 -5.29 14.01
N TRP A 63 -9.75 -4.52 13.60
CA TRP A 63 -9.74 -3.89 12.27
C TRP A 63 -9.49 -4.95 11.20
N LYS A 64 -10.29 -4.91 10.14
CA LYS A 64 -10.15 -5.74 8.94
C LYS A 64 -10.14 -4.84 7.72
N ILE A 65 -9.31 -5.19 6.74
CA ILE A 65 -9.30 -4.50 5.45
C ILE A 65 -10.54 -4.95 4.67
N SER A 66 -11.41 -4.00 4.34
CA SER A 66 -12.58 -4.22 3.49
C SER A 66 -12.21 -4.11 2.02
N SER A 67 -11.37 -3.14 1.67
CA SER A 67 -10.85 -2.97 0.31
C SER A 67 -9.50 -2.27 0.33
N ILE A 68 -8.77 -2.48 -0.76
CA ILE A 68 -7.52 -1.78 -1.08
C ILE A 68 -7.69 -1.24 -2.49
N ILE A 69 -7.34 0.02 -2.69
CA ILE A 69 -7.25 0.64 -4.00
C ILE A 69 -5.90 1.34 -4.06
N ASP A 70 -5.12 1.06 -5.09
CA ASP A 70 -3.81 1.67 -5.29
C ASP A 70 -3.72 2.46 -6.59
N THR A 71 -2.82 3.42 -6.59
CA THR A 71 -2.35 4.09 -7.79
C THR A 71 -0.86 3.83 -7.96
N ARG A 72 -0.39 3.84 -9.21
CA ARG A 72 1.02 3.64 -9.56
C ARG A 72 1.47 4.62 -10.63
N ARG A 73 2.59 5.30 -10.40
CA ARG A 73 3.21 6.27 -11.31
C ARG A 73 4.73 6.15 -11.26
N GLN A 74 5.38 6.23 -12.42
CA GLN A 74 6.85 6.16 -12.52
C GLN A 74 7.52 7.51 -12.28
N GLU A 75 6.79 8.62 -12.41
CA GLU A 75 7.31 9.99 -12.27
C GLU A 75 6.29 10.86 -11.52
N ASN A 76 6.68 12.09 -11.17
CA ASN A 76 5.83 13.09 -10.51
C ASN A 76 5.17 12.60 -9.22
N CYS A 77 5.98 12.15 -8.26
CA CYS A 77 5.52 11.85 -6.90
C CYS A 77 5.15 13.17 -6.20
N LEU A 78 3.84 13.44 -6.06
CA LEU A 78 3.30 14.74 -5.61
C LEU A 78 3.25 14.92 -4.08
N PHE A 79 3.98 14.10 -3.32
CA PHE A 79 3.92 14.03 -1.86
C PHE A 79 5.28 14.23 -1.23
#